data_AF-A0A528TV33-F1
#
_entry.id   AF-A0A528TV33-F1
#
_cell.length_a   1.000
_cell.length_b   1.000
_cell.length_c   1.000
_cell.angle_alpha   90.00
_cell.angle_beta   90.00
_cell.angle_gamma   90.00
#
_symmetry.space_group_name_H-M   'P 1'
#
loop_
_entity.id
_entity.type
_entity.pdbx_description
1 polymer ?
#
loop_
_entity_poly.entity_id
_entity_poly.type
_entity_poly.pdbx_seq_one_letter_code
_entity_poly.pdbx_strand_id
1 'polypeptide(L)'
;MQLTLDQATGLCRMAALGAGANEEVTQSLVASIIAAQAEGLSAVGLSHFIDYLEAIEDGRIDGDADPVVTRPALAVYLSDARGGLAHTGFDRTI
;
A
#
# COMPACT_ATOMS: atom_id res chain seq x y z
N MET A 1 -10.00 -15.00 -16.83
CA MET A 1 -8.58 -15.34 -16.56
C MET A 1 -8.47 -15.65 -15.07
N GLN A 2 -7.73 -16.69 -14.67
CA GLN A 2 -7.43 -16.99 -13.26
C GLN A 2 -5.93 -16.82 -13.04
N LEU A 3 -5.56 -16.19 -11.91
CA LEU A 3 -4.17 -15.98 -11.48
C LEU A 3 -3.97 -16.65 -10.13
N THR A 4 -2.78 -17.17 -9.88
CA THR A 4 -2.36 -17.51 -8.51
C THR A 4 -2.11 -16.24 -7.70
N LEU A 5 -2.12 -16.33 -6.37
CA LEU A 5 -1.77 -15.18 -5.52
C LEU A 5 -0.35 -14.68 -5.82
N ASP A 6 0.62 -15.57 -6.01
CA ASP A 6 1.99 -15.18 -6.36
C ASP A 6 2.08 -14.41 -7.69
N GLN A 7 1.31 -14.85 -8.70
CA GLN A 7 1.22 -14.13 -9.98
C GLN A 7 0.59 -12.75 -9.80
N ALA A 8 -0.48 -12.66 -9.01
CA ALA A 8 -1.13 -11.39 -8.70
C ALA A 8 -0.19 -10.45 -7.92
N THR A 9 0.53 -10.95 -6.92
CA THR A 9 1.53 -10.21 -6.14
C THR A 9 2.62 -9.64 -7.05
N GLY A 10 3.18 -10.47 -7.94
CA GLY A 10 4.20 -10.03 -8.89
C GLY A 10 3.71 -8.92 -9.83
N LEU A 11 2.50 -9.07 -10.36
CA LEU A 11 1.87 -8.05 -11.22
C LEU A 11 1.62 -6.74 -10.45
N CYS A 12 1.08 -6.83 -9.24
CA CYS A 12 0.81 -5.65 -8.41
C CYS A 12 2.09 -4.93 -8.03
N ARG A 13 3.15 -5.67 -7.67
CA ARG A 13 4.47 -5.08 -7.36
C ARG A 13 5.04 -4.31 -8.54
N MET A 14 5.01 -4.91 -9.74
CA MET A 14 5.48 -4.21 -10.95
C MET A 14 4.65 -2.97 -11.26
N ALA A 15 3.32 -3.04 -11.08
CA ALA A 15 2.44 -1.91 -11.33
C ALA A 15 2.65 -0.76 -10.35
N ALA A 16 2.76 -1.05 -9.05
CA ALA A 16 3.00 -0.02 -8.02
C ALA A 16 4.34 0.70 -8.22
N LEU A 17 5.42 -0.05 -8.48
CA LEU A 17 6.73 0.53 -8.81
C LEU A 17 6.65 1.37 -10.10
N GLY A 18 5.93 0.88 -11.12
CA GLY A 18 5.72 1.58 -12.38
C GLY A 18 4.93 2.89 -12.23
N ALA A 19 3.97 2.93 -11.30
CA ALA A 19 3.19 4.12 -10.98
C ALA A 19 4.01 5.18 -10.20
N GLY A 20 5.17 4.81 -9.64
CA GLY A 20 6.05 5.72 -8.91
C GLY A 20 6.11 5.48 -7.40
N ALA A 21 5.57 4.37 -6.89
CA ALA A 21 5.81 3.97 -5.51
C ALA A 21 7.25 3.49 -5.31
N ASN A 22 7.83 3.78 -4.15
CA ASN A 22 9.09 3.17 -3.73
C ASN A 22 8.87 1.72 -3.25
N GLU A 23 9.95 1.00 -2.93
CA GLU A 23 9.88 -0.42 -2.58
C GLU A 23 9.08 -0.67 -1.28
N GLU A 24 9.21 0.20 -0.28
CA GLU A 24 8.53 0.03 1.01
C GLU A 24 7.02 0.28 0.87
N VAL A 25 6.64 1.37 0.20
CA VAL A 25 5.25 1.69 -0.14
C VAL A 25 4.64 0.56 -0.97
N THR A 26 5.39 0.06 -1.96
CA THR A 26 4.97 -1.07 -2.79
C THR A 26 4.72 -2.32 -1.95
N GLN A 27 5.65 -2.67 -1.05
CA GLN A 27 5.52 -3.85 -0.22
C GLN A 27 4.24 -3.79 0.64
N SER A 28 4.03 -2.68 1.36
CA SER A 28 2.87 -2.49 2.23
C SER A 28 1.55 -2.48 1.45
N LEU A 29 1.50 -1.76 0.32
CA LEU A 29 0.30 -1.69 -0.51
C LEU A 29 -0.05 -3.04 -1.15
N VAL A 30 0.92 -3.72 -1.74
CA VAL A 30 0.67 -5.01 -2.40
C VAL A 30 0.26 -6.06 -1.38
N ALA A 31 0.88 -6.10 -0.20
CA ALA A 31 0.50 -7.03 0.86
C ALA A 31 -0.96 -6.84 1.29
N SER A 32 -1.42 -5.59 1.49
CA SER A 32 -2.80 -5.32 1.91
C SER A 32 -3.81 -5.70 0.83
N ILE A 33 -3.53 -5.37 -0.43
CA ILE A 33 -4.38 -5.70 -1.59
C ILE A 33 -4.52 -7.21 -1.79
N ILE A 34 -3.41 -7.95 -1.71
CA ILE A 34 -3.41 -9.40 -1.93
C ILE A 34 -4.11 -10.11 -0.77
N ALA A 35 -3.91 -9.66 0.48
CA ALA A 35 -4.64 -10.18 1.64
C ALA A 35 -6.15 -9.99 1.50
N ALA A 36 -6.59 -8.77 1.19
CA ALA A 36 -8.01 -8.48 0.96
C ALA A 36 -8.60 -9.34 -0.17
N GLN A 37 -7.86 -9.50 -1.27
CA GLN A 37 -8.30 -10.32 -2.39
C GLN A 37 -8.43 -11.81 -2.02
N ALA A 38 -7.48 -12.34 -1.24
CA ALA A 38 -7.50 -13.73 -0.78
C ALA A 38 -8.67 -14.00 0.18
N GLU A 39 -9.09 -13.01 0.96
CA GLU A 39 -10.26 -13.07 1.84
C GLU A 39 -11.60 -12.87 1.12
N GLY A 40 -11.59 -12.62 -0.20
CA GLY A 40 -12.80 -12.36 -0.98
C GLY A 40 -13.37 -10.95 -0.81
N LEU A 41 -12.63 -10.03 -0.19
CA LEU A 41 -12.98 -8.62 -0.02
C LEU A 41 -12.67 -7.83 -1.30
N SER A 42 -13.29 -8.21 -2.41
CA SER A 42 -12.95 -7.72 -3.75
C SER A 42 -13.01 -6.19 -3.89
N ALA A 43 -13.93 -5.52 -3.18
CA ALA A 43 -14.11 -4.07 -3.20
C ALA A 43 -12.92 -3.28 -2.63
N VAL A 44 -12.03 -3.93 -1.86
CA VAL A 44 -10.80 -3.34 -1.32
C VAL A 44 -9.55 -4.15 -1.70
N GLY A 45 -9.71 -5.17 -2.56
CA GLY A 45 -8.62 -5.95 -3.15
C GLY A 45 -8.20 -5.40 -4.51
N LEU A 46 -8.00 -6.29 -5.50
CA LEU A 46 -7.43 -5.92 -6.80
C LEU A 46 -8.23 -4.85 -7.57
N SER A 47 -9.55 -4.77 -7.34
CA SER A 47 -10.36 -3.75 -8.02
C SER A 47 -10.01 -2.33 -7.55
N HIS A 48 -9.79 -2.17 -6.24
CA HIS A 48 -9.42 -0.89 -5.64
C HIS A 48 -7.94 -0.55 -5.82
N PHE A 49 -7.10 -1.54 -6.09
CA PHE A 49 -5.69 -1.32 -6.37
C PHE A 49 -5.44 -0.33 -7.52
N ILE A 50 -6.32 -0.33 -8.53
CA ILE A 50 -6.21 0.59 -9.66
C ILE A 50 -6.35 2.05 -9.22
N ASP A 51 -7.25 2.33 -8.27
CA ASP A 51 -7.44 3.68 -7.73
C ASP A 51 -6.17 4.18 -7.01
N TYR A 52 -5.41 3.28 -6.37
CA TYR A 52 -4.13 3.63 -5.76
C TYR A 52 -3.07 3.96 -6.81
N LEU A 53 -2.98 3.17 -7.88
CA LEU A 53 -2.04 3.44 -8.97
C LEU A 53 -2.29 4.81 -9.59
N GLU A 54 -3.55 5.09 -9.95
CA GLU A 54 -3.95 6.39 -10.50
C GLU A 54 -3.66 7.53 -9.51
N ALA A 55 -3.90 7.32 -8.21
CA ALA A 55 -3.63 8.34 -7.21
C ALA A 55 -2.13 8.64 -7.02
N ILE A 56 -1.27 7.63 -7.17
CA ILE A 56 0.18 7.80 -7.14
C ILE A 56 0.64 8.52 -8.41
N GLU A 57 0.17 8.10 -9.58
CA GLU A 57 0.50 8.73 -10.86
C GLU A 57 0.05 10.21 -10.92
N ASP A 58 -1.13 10.52 -10.38
CA ASP A 58 -1.66 11.89 -10.29
C ASP A 58 -0.95 12.74 -9.22
N GLY A 59 -0.10 12.15 -8.37
CA GLY A 59 0.52 12.82 -7.22
C GLY A 59 -0.45 13.15 -6.08
N ARG A 60 -1.66 12.57 -6.09
CA ARG A 60 -2.60 12.64 -4.95
C ARG A 60 -2.10 11.83 -3.75
N ILE A 61 -1.28 10.82 -4.03
CA ILE A 61 -0.54 10.03 -3.05
C ILE A 61 0.94 10.15 -3.40
N ASP A 62 1.75 10.58 -2.44
CA ASP A 62 3.20 10.58 -2.62
C ASP A 62 3.72 9.14 -2.45
N GLY A 63 4.07 8.53 -3.59
CA GLY A 63 4.59 7.16 -3.66
C GLY A 63 5.99 6.99 -3.05
N ASP A 64 6.69 8.08 -2.74
CA ASP A 64 8.02 8.09 -2.11
C ASP A 64 8.00 8.71 -0.71
N ALA A 65 6.82 8.96 -0.14
CA ALA A 65 6.70 9.54 1.19
C ALA A 65 7.30 8.64 2.27
N ASP A 66 8.08 9.26 3.16
CA ASP A 66 8.65 8.62 4.35
C ASP A 66 7.80 8.96 5.60
N PRO A 67 6.92 8.06 6.08
CA PRO A 67 6.03 8.38 7.18
C PRO A 67 6.80 8.60 8.49
N VAL A 68 6.44 9.67 9.21
CA VAL A 68 7.02 9.96 10.52
C VAL A 68 6.19 9.28 11.59
N VAL A 69 6.77 8.23 12.17
CA VAL A 69 6.18 7.51 13.30
C VAL A 69 6.76 8.02 14.61
N THR A 70 5.88 8.39 15.54
CA THR A 70 6.23 8.74 16.92
C THR A 70 5.39 7.95 17.91
N ARG A 71 5.83 7.91 19.17
CA ARG A 71 5.11 7.23 20.27
C ARG A 71 4.84 8.22 21.40
N PRO A 72 3.79 9.07 21.30
CA PRO A 72 3.52 10.12 22.28
C PRO A 72 3.06 9.58 23.64
N ALA A 73 2.63 8.31 23.72
CA ALA A 73 2.28 7.63 24.96
C ALA A 73 2.60 6.14 24.88
N LEU A 74 2.64 5.45 26.03
CA LEU A 74 3.05 4.04 26.11
C LEU A 74 2.23 3.10 25.21
N ALA A 75 0.95 3.38 24.98
CA ALA A 75 0.08 2.54 24.15
C ALA A 75 -0.40 3.25 22.87
N VAL A 76 0.26 4.33 22.45
CA VAL A 76 -0.17 5.14 21.30
C VAL A 76 1.00 5.36 20.35
N TYR A 77 0.81 4.96 19.10
CA TYR A 77 1.64 5.41 17.98
C TYR A 77 0.90 6.48 17.19
N LEU A 78 1.64 7.49 16.74
CA LEU A 78 1.18 8.52 15.83
C LEU A 78 2.00 8.42 14.56
N SER A 79 1.34 8.22 13.41
CA SER A 79 1.96 8.21 12.09
C SER A 79 1.48 9.40 11.28
N ASP A 80 2.38 10.33 10.98
CA ASP A 80 2.17 11.33 9.93
C ASP A 80 2.59 10.71 8.60
N ALA A 81 1.61 10.44 7.73
CA ALA A 81 1.85 9.81 6.43
C ALA A 81 2.54 10.74 5.42
N ARG A 82 2.66 12.05 5.71
CA ARG A 82 3.30 13.04 4.83
C ARG A 82 2.79 13.05 3.38
N GLY A 83 1.50 12.78 3.19
CA GLY A 83 0.89 12.68 1.86
C GLY A 83 1.00 11.31 1.18
N GLY A 84 1.66 10.35 1.82
CA GLY A 84 1.73 8.95 1.38
C GLY A 84 0.62 8.06 1.91
N LEU A 85 0.81 6.74 1.76
CA LEU A 85 -0.13 5.72 2.19
C LEU A 85 -0.08 5.45 3.69
N ALA A 86 -1.26 5.21 4.28
CA ALA A 86 -1.37 4.81 5.68
C ALA A 86 -0.74 3.44 5.98
N HIS A 87 -0.70 2.53 4.99
CA HIS A 87 -0.17 1.17 5.14
C HIS A 87 1.28 1.16 5.64
N THR A 88 2.16 1.96 5.03
CA THR A 88 3.59 2.02 5.39
C THR A 88 3.78 2.53 6.81
N GLY A 89 3.01 3.55 7.20
CA GLY A 89 3.00 4.07 8.56
C GLY A 89 2.56 3.01 9.57
N PHE A 90 1.49 2.26 9.25
CA PHE A 90 0.98 1.18 10.10
C PHE A 90 1.98 0.04 10.27
N ASP A 91 2.57 -0.44 9.18
CA ASP A 91 3.53 -1.56 9.18
C ASP A 91 4.79 -1.25 10.00
N ARG A 92 5.20 0.03 10.11
CA ARG A 92 6.31 0.46 10.97
C ARG A 92 5.98 0.45 12.48
N THR A 93 4.73 0.20 12.87
CA THR A 93 4.29 0.23 14.28
C THR A 93 4.00 -1.14 14.89
N ILE A 94 3.99 -2.21 14.07
CA ILE A 94 3.61 -3.57 14.47
C ILE A 94 4.82 -4.50 14.66
#